data_AF-A0A1E5CXH5-F1
#
_entry.id   AF-A0A1E5CXH5-F1
#
_cell.length_a   1.000
_cell.length_b   1.000
_cell.length_c   1.000
_cell.angle_alpha   90.00
_cell.angle_beta   90.00
_cell.angle_gamma   90.00
#
_symmetry.space_group_name_H-M   'P 1'
#
loop_
_entity.id
_entity.type
_entity.pdbx_description
1 polymer ?
#
loop_
_entity_poly.entity_id
_entity_poly.type
_entity_poly.pdbx_seq_one_letter_code
_entity_poly.pdbx_strand_id
1 'polypeptide(L)'
;AIDMPAGPSEVLVIADETADPDFIAADLLSQAEHGPDSQVVLVTPSPVIADQVTDAVQAQLQQLSRADIAQKALSSSLVIIAESLTQSISISNYYGPEHLIVQTKNPRELLPLLDNAGSIFLGDWSPESAGDYASGTNHVLPTYGYTKTYSSLGLADFSKRMTVQELTADGLKVLAPTVVTMADAEGLDAHKRAVTIRIEKLAKIEISDQAEKGV
;
A
#
# COMPACT_ATOMS: atom_id res chain seq x y z
N ALA A 1 9.69 17.62 0.83
CA ALA A 1 8.93 16.41 0.53
C ALA A 1 7.73 16.39 1.48
N ILE A 2 6.63 15.80 1.03
CA ILE A 2 5.50 15.41 1.88
C ILE A 2 5.50 13.88 1.95
N ASP A 3 4.78 13.31 2.91
CA ASP A 3 4.53 11.88 3.05
C ASP A 3 3.72 11.34 1.85
N MET A 4 2.47 11.79 1.67
CA MET A 4 1.59 11.32 0.60
C MET A 4 0.46 12.33 0.30
N PRO A 5 -0.17 12.25 -0.89
CA PRO A 5 -1.42 12.95 -1.14
C PRO A 5 -2.52 12.45 -0.19
N ALA A 6 -3.27 13.38 0.38
CA ALA A 6 -4.44 13.09 1.20
C ALA A 6 -5.71 13.64 0.54
N GLY A 7 -6.80 12.92 0.71
CA GLY A 7 -8.17 13.27 0.34
C GLY A 7 -9.12 12.90 1.47
N PRO A 8 -10.44 12.90 1.23
CA PRO A 8 -11.40 12.47 2.25
C PRO A 8 -11.12 11.03 2.71
N SER A 9 -11.46 10.72 3.97
CA SER A 9 -11.26 9.38 4.52
C SER A 9 -12.30 8.38 3.99
N GLU A 10 -11.90 7.12 3.85
CA GLU A 10 -12.65 6.10 3.14
C GLU A 10 -12.64 4.73 3.83
N VAL A 11 -13.80 4.08 3.91
CA VAL A 11 -13.90 2.67 4.30
C VAL A 11 -14.71 1.89 3.28
N LEU A 12 -14.23 0.70 2.93
CA LEU A 12 -14.96 -0.29 2.18
C LEU A 12 -15.10 -1.56 3.00
N VAL A 13 -16.32 -2.04 3.17
CA VAL A 13 -16.61 -3.33 3.82
C VAL A 13 -16.99 -4.37 2.76
N ILE A 14 -16.26 -5.48 2.71
CA ILE A 14 -16.68 -6.69 2.01
C ILE A 14 -17.39 -7.59 3.01
N ALA A 15 -18.65 -7.93 2.73
CA ALA A 15 -19.44 -8.80 3.60
C ALA A 15 -20.07 -9.98 2.86
N ASP A 16 -20.06 -11.17 3.45
CA ASP A 16 -20.83 -12.33 2.98
C ASP A 16 -22.09 -12.56 3.83
N GLU A 17 -22.86 -13.61 3.53
CA GLU A 17 -24.10 -13.95 4.23
C GLU A 17 -23.94 -14.34 5.71
N THR A 18 -22.70 -14.52 6.19
CA THR A 18 -22.41 -14.87 7.58
C THR A 18 -22.10 -13.67 8.46
N ALA A 19 -21.91 -12.50 7.85
CA ALA A 19 -21.57 -11.26 8.54
C ALA A 19 -22.72 -10.75 9.41
N ASP A 20 -22.38 -10.05 10.49
CA ASP A 20 -23.34 -9.40 11.37
C ASP A 20 -23.69 -7.99 10.84
N PRO A 21 -24.94 -7.71 10.46
CA PRO A 21 -25.33 -6.40 9.93
C PRO A 21 -25.07 -5.24 10.89
N ASP A 22 -25.15 -5.46 12.20
CA ASP A 22 -24.92 -4.41 13.19
C ASP A 22 -23.44 -4.03 13.25
N PHE A 23 -22.52 -4.98 13.05
CA PHE A 23 -21.08 -4.72 13.02
C PHE A 23 -20.70 -3.94 11.76
N ILE A 24 -21.21 -4.36 10.59
CA ILE A 24 -20.98 -3.63 9.34
C ILE A 24 -21.50 -2.19 9.45
N ALA A 25 -22.72 -2.01 9.97
CA ALA A 25 -23.30 -0.68 10.14
C ALA A 25 -22.45 0.21 11.07
N ALA A 26 -21.93 -0.36 12.16
CA ALA A 26 -21.07 0.36 13.09
C ALA A 26 -19.74 0.80 12.43
N ASP A 27 -19.09 -0.08 11.66
CA ASP A 27 -17.85 0.24 10.93
C ASP A 27 -18.09 1.31 9.83
N LEU A 28 -19.19 1.21 9.08
CA LEU A 28 -19.54 2.24 8.09
C LEU A 28 -19.78 3.60 8.78
N LEU A 29 -20.43 3.60 9.94
CA LEU A 29 -20.70 4.82 10.69
C LEU A 29 -19.46 5.42 11.36
N SER A 30 -18.50 4.60 11.81
CA SER A 30 -17.25 5.10 12.42
C SER A 30 -16.46 5.94 11.43
N GLN A 31 -16.40 5.53 10.16
CA GLN A 31 -15.76 6.34 9.14
C GLN A 31 -16.62 7.53 8.72
N ALA A 32 -17.93 7.35 8.58
CA ALA A 32 -18.84 8.42 8.13
C ALA A 32 -18.87 9.62 9.09
N GLU A 33 -18.64 9.42 10.38
CA GLU A 33 -18.62 10.52 11.34
C GLU A 33 -17.35 11.40 11.27
N HIS A 34 -16.28 10.97 10.58
CA HIS A 34 -15.05 11.76 10.48
C HIS A 34 -15.29 13.13 9.85
N GLY A 35 -15.95 13.17 8.69
CA GLY A 35 -16.21 14.39 7.93
C GLY A 35 -17.36 14.24 6.93
N PRO A 36 -17.98 15.35 6.48
CA PRO A 36 -19.09 15.30 5.53
C PRO A 36 -18.68 14.84 4.13
N ASP A 37 -17.38 14.81 3.85
CA ASP A 37 -16.74 14.37 2.61
C ASP A 37 -16.25 12.92 2.67
N SER A 38 -16.33 12.25 3.84
CA SER A 38 -15.97 10.83 3.98
C SER A 38 -16.83 9.96 3.06
N GLN A 39 -16.21 8.91 2.52
CA GLN A 39 -16.88 7.95 1.65
C GLN A 39 -16.90 6.57 2.29
N VAL A 40 -18.10 5.98 2.40
CA VAL A 40 -18.27 4.64 2.97
C VAL A 40 -18.97 3.74 1.97
N VAL A 41 -18.47 2.51 1.81
CA VAL A 41 -18.93 1.59 0.77
C VAL A 41 -19.16 0.20 1.37
N LEU A 42 -20.33 -0.38 1.13
CA LEU A 42 -20.57 -1.81 1.35
C LEU A 42 -20.54 -2.54 0.01
N VAL A 43 -19.82 -3.65 -0.06
CA VAL A 43 -19.84 -4.57 -1.21
C VAL A 43 -20.17 -5.98 -0.72
N THR A 44 -21.31 -6.51 -1.15
CA THR A 44 -21.77 -7.83 -0.70
C THR A 44 -22.45 -8.59 -1.83
N PRO A 45 -22.30 -9.92 -1.93
CA PRO A 45 -23.10 -10.71 -2.85
C PRO A 45 -24.51 -11.01 -2.34
N SER A 46 -24.84 -10.62 -1.10
CA SER A 46 -26.12 -10.91 -0.45
C SER A 46 -27.02 -9.67 -0.40
N PRO A 47 -28.12 -9.62 -1.19
CA PRO A 47 -29.11 -8.56 -1.07
C PRO A 47 -29.72 -8.47 0.34
N VAL A 48 -29.82 -9.61 1.04
CA VAL A 48 -30.36 -9.65 2.41
C VAL A 48 -29.44 -8.91 3.38
N ILE A 49 -28.12 -9.09 3.27
CA ILE A 49 -27.14 -8.34 4.09
C ILE A 49 -27.21 -6.85 3.75
N ALA A 50 -27.31 -6.49 2.47
CA ALA A 50 -27.44 -5.11 2.03
C ALA A 50 -28.66 -4.40 2.68
N ASP A 51 -29.82 -5.05 2.66
CA ASP A 51 -31.05 -4.52 3.27
C ASP A 51 -30.90 -4.40 4.81
N GLN A 52 -30.41 -5.45 5.47
CA GLN A 52 -30.24 -5.46 6.93
C GLN A 52 -29.23 -4.42 7.42
N VAL A 53 -28.11 -4.24 6.70
CA VAL A 53 -27.13 -3.20 7.03
C VAL A 53 -27.73 -1.82 6.83
N THR A 54 -28.53 -1.61 5.79
CA THR A 54 -29.19 -0.32 5.56
C THR A 54 -30.12 0.05 6.73
N ASP A 55 -30.90 -0.92 7.22
CA ASP A 55 -31.77 -0.72 8.39
C ASP A 55 -30.95 -0.45 9.67
N ALA A 56 -29.88 -1.23 9.89
CA ALA A 56 -28.99 -1.07 11.05
C ALA A 56 -28.28 0.29 11.04
N VAL A 57 -27.78 0.76 9.89
CA VAL A 57 -27.19 2.09 9.73
C VAL A 57 -28.19 3.17 10.12
N GLN A 58 -29.44 3.09 9.64
CA GLN A 58 -30.47 4.07 9.99
C GLN A 58 -30.78 4.09 11.50
N ALA A 59 -30.86 2.92 12.13
CA ALA A 59 -31.14 2.80 13.55
C ALA A 59 -29.98 3.34 14.42
N GLN A 60 -28.74 2.99 14.07
CA GLN A 60 -27.54 3.40 14.81
C GLN A 60 -27.23 4.89 14.61
N LEU A 61 -27.43 5.44 13.40
CA LEU A 61 -27.20 6.85 13.08
C LEU A 61 -27.96 7.80 14.03
N GLN A 62 -29.19 7.47 14.39
CA GLN A 62 -30.04 8.29 15.28
C GLN A 62 -29.47 8.43 16.71
N GLN A 63 -28.53 7.57 17.09
CA GLN A 63 -27.92 7.55 18.41
C GLN A 63 -26.61 8.35 18.47
N LEU A 64 -26.08 8.76 17.31
CA LEU A 64 -24.79 9.43 17.21
C LEU A 64 -24.88 10.92 17.53
N SER A 65 -23.96 11.41 18.36
CA SER A 65 -23.82 12.84 18.62
C SER A 65 -23.43 13.65 17.38
N ARG A 66 -22.79 13.00 16.40
CA ARG A 66 -22.36 13.59 15.11
C ARG A 66 -23.24 13.14 13.94
N ALA A 67 -24.49 12.74 14.18
CA ALA A 67 -25.40 12.21 13.15
C ALA A 67 -25.53 13.13 11.92
N ASP A 68 -25.58 14.46 12.10
CA ASP A 68 -25.70 15.41 10.99
C ASP A 68 -24.49 15.39 10.03
N ILE A 69 -23.30 15.04 10.54
CA ILE A 69 -22.08 14.90 9.73
C ILE A 69 -22.11 13.56 9.01
N ALA A 70 -22.34 12.47 9.75
CA ALA A 70 -22.43 11.12 9.18
C ALA A 70 -23.53 11.03 8.11
N GLN A 71 -24.68 11.68 8.31
CA GLN A 71 -25.76 11.72 7.33
C GLN A 71 -25.33 12.35 5.99
N LYS A 72 -24.43 13.34 6.01
CA LYS A 72 -23.88 13.97 4.79
C LYS A 72 -22.93 13.04 4.07
N ALA A 73 -22.00 12.40 4.79
CA ALA A 73 -21.12 11.38 4.23
C ALA A 73 -21.94 10.24 3.59
N LEU A 74 -22.97 9.76 4.30
CA LEU A 74 -23.86 8.71 3.82
C LEU A 74 -24.63 9.09 2.54
N SER A 75 -24.84 10.38 2.25
CA SER A 75 -25.46 10.80 0.98
C SER A 75 -24.59 10.50 -0.25
N SER A 76 -23.29 10.30 -0.04
CA SER A 76 -22.31 9.89 -1.06
C SER A 76 -21.83 8.45 -0.88
N SER A 77 -22.43 7.70 0.06
CA SER A 77 -22.13 6.29 0.30
C SER A 77 -22.78 5.38 -0.74
N LEU A 78 -22.22 4.18 -0.89
CA LEU A 78 -22.69 3.20 -1.87
C LEU A 78 -22.87 1.83 -1.21
N VAL A 79 -23.98 1.18 -1.52
CA VAL A 79 -24.17 -0.25 -1.29
C VAL A 79 -24.17 -0.94 -2.65
N ILE A 80 -23.22 -1.84 -2.86
CA ILE A 80 -23.02 -2.53 -4.13
C ILE A 80 -23.33 -4.01 -3.91
N ILE A 81 -24.39 -4.48 -4.58
CA ILE A 81 -24.73 -5.90 -4.64
C ILE A 81 -23.91 -6.53 -5.76
N ALA A 82 -22.91 -7.33 -5.40
CA ALA A 82 -22.06 -8.05 -6.33
C ALA A 82 -22.69 -9.40 -6.72
N GLU A 83 -22.26 -9.98 -7.83
CA GLU A 83 -22.68 -11.33 -8.28
C GLU A 83 -22.03 -12.45 -7.45
N SER A 84 -20.88 -12.16 -6.83
CA SER A 84 -20.12 -13.12 -6.03
C SER A 84 -19.08 -12.42 -5.17
N LEU A 85 -18.53 -13.15 -4.18
CA LEU A 85 -17.44 -12.66 -3.36
C LEU A 85 -16.18 -12.32 -4.18
N THR A 86 -15.91 -13.07 -5.24
CA THR A 86 -14.82 -12.78 -6.20
C THR A 86 -15.02 -11.44 -6.90
N GLN A 87 -16.27 -11.10 -7.26
CA GLN A 87 -16.57 -9.80 -7.83
C GLN A 87 -16.45 -8.70 -6.77
N SER A 88 -16.85 -8.95 -5.51
CA SER A 88 -16.64 -7.99 -4.41
C SER A 88 -15.16 -7.63 -4.24
N ILE A 89 -14.27 -8.63 -4.27
CA ILE A 89 -12.81 -8.42 -4.23
C ILE A 89 -12.34 -7.60 -5.43
N SER A 90 -12.82 -7.93 -6.63
CA SER A 90 -12.45 -7.21 -7.86
C SER A 90 -12.86 -5.73 -7.81
N ILE A 91 -14.06 -5.45 -7.28
CA ILE A 91 -14.55 -4.08 -7.04
C ILE A 91 -13.65 -3.36 -6.03
N SER A 92 -13.32 -4.01 -4.91
CA SER A 92 -12.43 -3.44 -3.88
C SER A 92 -11.04 -3.12 -4.45
N ASN A 93 -10.41 -4.04 -5.20
CA ASN A 93 -9.10 -3.80 -5.80
C ASN A 93 -9.14 -2.68 -6.84
N TYR A 94 -10.23 -2.56 -7.60
CA TYR A 94 -10.40 -1.46 -8.55
C TYR A 94 -10.54 -0.11 -7.85
N TYR A 95 -11.34 -0.08 -6.78
CA TYR A 95 -11.59 1.11 -5.95
C TYR A 95 -10.30 1.54 -5.23
N GLY A 96 -9.62 0.61 -4.55
CA GLY A 96 -8.40 0.85 -3.79
C GLY A 96 -8.63 1.66 -2.50
N PRO A 97 -9.45 1.14 -1.57
CA PRO A 97 -9.90 1.91 -0.40
C PRO A 97 -8.77 2.20 0.59
N GLU A 98 -8.88 3.32 1.31
CA GLU A 98 -8.01 3.63 2.46
C GLU A 98 -8.08 2.51 3.50
N HIS A 99 -9.27 2.24 4.03
CA HIS A 99 -9.56 1.14 4.93
C HIS A 99 -10.39 0.05 4.24
N LEU A 100 -9.94 -1.20 4.31
CA LEU A 100 -10.70 -2.36 3.84
C LEU A 100 -11.03 -3.29 5.00
N ILE A 101 -12.32 -3.50 5.26
CA ILE A 101 -12.79 -4.44 6.26
C ILE A 101 -13.39 -5.66 5.56
N VAL A 102 -12.98 -6.85 5.96
CA VAL A 102 -13.42 -8.12 5.36
C VAL A 102 -14.17 -8.93 6.41
N GLN A 103 -15.50 -8.78 6.44
CA GLN A 103 -16.40 -9.53 7.32
C GLN A 103 -17.02 -10.70 6.53
N THR A 104 -16.27 -11.78 6.41
CA THR A 104 -16.71 -13.01 5.72
C THR A 104 -16.39 -14.19 6.60
N LYS A 105 -16.92 -15.38 6.26
CA LYS A 105 -16.67 -16.60 7.02
C LYS A 105 -15.17 -16.95 7.16
N ASN A 106 -14.39 -16.75 6.09
CA ASN A 106 -12.96 -17.09 6.04
C ASN A 106 -12.13 -15.90 5.50
N PRO A 107 -12.06 -14.76 6.21
CA PRO A 107 -11.55 -13.52 5.65
C PRO A 107 -10.04 -13.59 5.35
N ARG A 108 -9.31 -14.40 6.11
CA ARG A 108 -7.87 -14.62 5.94
C ARG A 108 -7.53 -15.33 4.62
N GLU A 109 -8.42 -16.17 4.10
CA GLU A 109 -8.21 -16.88 2.82
C GLU A 109 -8.31 -15.95 1.62
N LEU A 110 -8.98 -14.80 1.77
CA LEU A 110 -9.15 -13.81 0.70
C LEU A 110 -7.96 -12.86 0.58
N LEU A 111 -7.13 -12.73 1.63
CA LEU A 111 -6.02 -11.79 1.68
C LEU A 111 -5.05 -11.86 0.48
N PRO A 112 -4.66 -13.04 -0.05
CA PRO A 112 -3.80 -13.12 -1.23
C PRO A 112 -4.41 -12.55 -2.52
N LEU A 113 -5.72 -12.26 -2.52
CA LEU A 113 -6.46 -11.71 -3.66
C LEU A 113 -6.71 -10.19 -3.51
N LEU A 114 -6.30 -9.59 -2.38
CA LEU A 114 -6.49 -8.17 -2.10
C LEU A 114 -5.21 -7.41 -2.48
N ASP A 115 -5.27 -6.67 -3.59
CA ASP A 115 -4.10 -6.02 -4.20
C ASP A 115 -3.93 -4.58 -3.73
N ASN A 116 -5.03 -3.84 -3.56
CA ASN A 116 -5.00 -2.40 -3.30
C ASN A 116 -5.88 -2.06 -2.10
N ALA A 117 -5.25 -1.76 -0.96
CA ALA A 117 -5.88 -1.16 0.23
C ALA A 117 -4.79 -0.48 1.08
N GLY A 118 -5.13 0.56 1.83
CA GLY A 118 -4.19 1.22 2.75
C GLY A 118 -3.92 0.36 3.99
N SER A 119 -5.00 -0.07 4.66
CA SER A 119 -4.97 -1.01 5.78
C SER A 119 -6.13 -2.00 5.68
N ILE A 120 -5.89 -3.26 6.05
CA ILE A 120 -6.87 -4.36 5.92
C ILE A 120 -7.21 -4.93 7.29
N PHE A 121 -8.51 -5.01 7.58
CA PHE A 121 -9.10 -5.54 8.80
C PHE A 121 -9.83 -6.85 8.49
N LEU A 122 -9.59 -7.90 9.28
CA LEU A 122 -10.08 -9.25 8.97
C LEU A 122 -11.00 -9.78 10.07
N GLY A 123 -12.24 -10.12 9.68
CA GLY A 123 -13.23 -10.78 10.52
C GLY A 123 -13.90 -9.86 11.55
N ASP A 124 -14.90 -10.42 12.23
CA ASP A 124 -15.88 -9.71 13.06
C ASP A 124 -15.29 -8.90 14.22
N TRP A 125 -14.10 -9.27 14.69
CA TRP A 125 -13.47 -8.70 15.89
C TRP A 125 -12.38 -7.67 15.57
N SER A 126 -12.30 -7.23 14.32
CA SER A 126 -11.30 -6.26 13.85
C SER A 126 -11.98 -4.98 13.33
N PRO A 127 -12.69 -4.20 14.16
CA PRO A 127 -13.28 -2.95 13.70
C PRO A 127 -12.19 -1.95 13.29
N GLU A 128 -12.53 -1.01 12.40
CA GLU A 128 -11.61 0.07 11.95
C GLU A 128 -10.99 0.80 13.14
N SER A 129 -11.82 1.08 14.15
CA SER A 129 -11.43 1.73 15.40
C SER A 129 -10.24 1.05 16.09
N ALA A 130 -10.08 -0.27 16.01
CA ALA A 130 -8.92 -0.92 16.61
C ALA A 130 -7.62 -0.47 15.92
N GLY A 131 -7.63 -0.32 14.59
CA GLY A 131 -6.50 0.14 13.78
C GLY A 131 -6.20 1.62 13.96
N ASP A 132 -7.24 2.43 14.13
CA ASP A 132 -7.10 3.88 14.35
C ASP A 132 -6.42 4.24 15.66
N TYR A 133 -6.54 3.38 16.67
CA TYR A 133 -6.15 3.73 18.03
C TYR A 133 -5.04 2.84 18.61
N ALA A 134 -5.13 1.51 18.52
CA ALA A 134 -4.38 0.65 19.45
C ALA A 134 -3.90 -0.71 18.92
N SER A 135 -4.21 -1.11 17.70
CA SER A 135 -3.72 -2.38 17.14
C SER A 135 -2.20 -2.38 16.92
N GLY A 136 -1.62 -1.19 16.69
CA GLY A 136 -0.23 -0.95 16.33
C GLY A 136 0.02 -0.67 14.85
N THR A 137 -1.00 -0.76 13.99
CA THR A 137 -0.94 -0.24 12.61
C THR A 137 -0.91 1.29 12.60
N ASN A 138 -0.53 1.89 11.47
CA ASN A 138 -0.57 3.34 11.30
C ASN A 138 -1.83 3.74 10.54
N HIS A 139 -2.59 4.70 11.08
CA HIS A 139 -3.82 5.21 10.47
C HIS A 139 -3.60 6.37 9.49
N VAL A 140 -2.34 6.81 9.28
CA VAL A 140 -2.02 7.74 8.20
C VAL A 140 -1.84 6.92 6.92
N LEU A 141 -2.90 6.91 6.11
CA LEU A 141 -3.03 6.05 4.95
C LEU A 141 -3.29 6.86 3.67
N PRO A 142 -2.94 6.32 2.49
CA PRO A 142 -3.27 6.96 1.23
C PRO A 142 -4.76 6.78 0.91
N THR A 143 -5.44 7.87 0.54
CA THR A 143 -6.87 7.86 0.14
C THR A 143 -7.01 8.13 -1.36
N TYR A 144 -8.22 8.31 -1.88
CA TYR A 144 -8.48 8.78 -3.25
C TYR A 144 -7.86 7.89 -4.35
N GLY A 145 -7.79 6.59 -4.10
CA GLY A 145 -7.20 5.59 -5.00
C GLY A 145 -5.66 5.58 -5.06
N TYR A 146 -4.97 6.39 -4.23
CA TYR A 146 -3.51 6.42 -4.19
C TYR A 146 -2.88 5.13 -3.65
N THR A 147 -3.65 4.27 -2.97
CA THR A 147 -3.26 2.92 -2.50
C THR A 147 -2.65 2.04 -3.59
N LYS A 148 -2.92 2.31 -4.87
CA LYS A 148 -2.32 1.60 -6.03
C LYS A 148 -0.80 1.80 -6.15
N THR A 149 -0.26 2.85 -5.52
CA THR A 149 1.18 3.19 -5.62
C THR A 149 1.80 3.72 -4.32
N TYR A 150 0.97 4.13 -3.35
CA TYR A 150 1.40 4.59 -2.03
C TYR A 150 1.13 3.51 -0.97
N SER A 151 1.92 3.55 0.10
CA SER A 151 1.78 2.65 1.24
C SER A 151 1.26 3.40 2.47
N SER A 152 0.74 2.66 3.45
CA SER A 152 0.58 3.17 4.82
C SER A 152 1.88 3.81 5.32
N LEU A 153 1.77 4.93 6.04
CA LEU A 153 2.91 5.60 6.63
C LEU A 153 3.65 4.64 7.58
N GLY A 154 4.94 4.44 7.34
CA GLY A 154 5.78 3.54 8.12
C GLY A 154 7.16 4.10 8.41
N LEU A 155 8.00 3.28 9.03
CA LEU A 155 9.38 3.66 9.35
C LEU A 155 10.20 4.04 8.10
N ALA A 156 9.86 3.45 6.95
CA ALA A 156 10.53 3.70 5.68
C ALA A 156 10.45 5.18 5.26
N ASP A 157 9.33 5.85 5.54
CA ASP A 157 9.05 7.24 5.16
C ASP A 157 9.90 8.27 5.92
N PHE A 158 10.43 7.87 7.09
CA PHE A 158 11.37 8.67 7.89
C PHE A 158 12.83 8.33 7.59
N SER A 159 13.07 7.54 6.55
CA SER A 159 14.40 7.06 6.17
C SER A 159 14.65 7.27 4.69
N LYS A 160 15.92 7.14 4.29
CA LYS A 160 16.34 7.12 2.90
C LYS A 160 17.26 5.93 2.68
N ARG A 161 17.01 5.15 1.63
CA ARG A 161 17.89 4.06 1.21
C ARG A 161 19.09 4.65 0.45
N MET A 162 20.29 4.26 0.85
CA MET A 162 21.54 4.70 0.22
C MET A 162 22.35 3.47 -0.21
N THR A 163 22.73 3.42 -1.48
CA THR A 163 23.61 2.38 -2.01
C THR A 163 25.07 2.77 -1.80
N VAL A 164 25.90 1.81 -1.43
CA VAL A 164 27.35 1.97 -1.28
C VAL A 164 28.04 0.86 -2.05
N GLN A 165 29.08 1.20 -2.80
CA GLN A 165 29.88 0.23 -3.54
C GLN A 165 31.37 0.47 -3.29
N GLU A 166 32.09 -0.62 -3.09
CA GLU A 166 33.54 -0.67 -3.00
C GLU A 166 34.03 -1.83 -3.87
N LEU A 167 35.01 -1.56 -4.72
CA LEU A 167 35.62 -2.58 -5.56
C LEU A 167 37.07 -2.74 -5.13
N THR A 168 37.50 -3.99 -4.98
CA THR A 168 38.93 -4.31 -4.94
C THR A 168 39.55 -4.07 -6.33
N ALA A 169 40.87 -4.00 -6.38
CA ALA A 169 41.59 -3.90 -7.66
C ALA A 169 41.21 -5.05 -8.61
N ASP A 170 41.14 -6.29 -8.12
CA ASP A 170 40.76 -7.45 -8.92
C ASP A 170 39.28 -7.42 -9.33
N GLY A 171 38.39 -6.96 -8.44
CA GLY A 171 36.98 -6.75 -8.79
C GLY A 171 36.81 -5.75 -9.94
N LEU A 172 37.58 -4.65 -9.92
CA LEU A 172 37.57 -3.69 -11.02
C LEU A 172 38.11 -4.30 -12.32
N LYS A 173 39.17 -5.12 -12.29
CA LYS A 173 39.69 -5.79 -13.50
C LYS A 173 38.65 -6.71 -14.14
N VAL A 174 37.90 -7.46 -13.32
CA VAL A 174 36.83 -8.34 -13.80
C VAL A 174 35.69 -7.54 -14.43
N LEU A 175 35.28 -6.42 -13.81
CA LEU A 175 34.17 -5.60 -14.30
C LEU A 175 34.55 -4.66 -15.46
N ALA A 176 35.83 -4.30 -15.59
CA ALA A 176 36.27 -3.27 -16.53
C ALA A 176 35.88 -3.56 -17.99
N PRO A 177 36.02 -4.77 -18.55
CA PRO A 177 35.61 -5.05 -19.93
C PRO A 177 34.13 -4.75 -20.17
N THR A 178 33.26 -5.12 -19.23
CA THR A 178 31.82 -4.85 -19.30
C THR A 178 31.54 -3.34 -19.26
N VAL A 179 32.11 -2.63 -18.28
CA VAL A 179 31.85 -1.18 -18.12
C VAL A 179 32.38 -0.39 -19.32
N VAL A 180 33.57 -0.75 -19.83
CA VAL A 180 34.17 -0.11 -21.00
C VAL A 180 33.31 -0.35 -22.25
N THR A 181 32.83 -1.58 -22.46
CA THR A 181 31.99 -1.92 -23.63
C THR A 181 30.67 -1.16 -23.60
N MET A 182 30.02 -1.10 -22.44
CA MET A 182 28.77 -0.35 -22.26
C MET A 182 28.97 1.15 -22.49
N ALA A 183 30.01 1.73 -21.88
CA ALA A 183 30.30 3.16 -22.03
C ALA A 183 30.67 3.55 -23.48
N ASP A 184 31.33 2.66 -24.22
CA ASP A 184 31.63 2.85 -25.64
C ASP A 184 30.37 2.82 -26.50
N ALA A 185 29.48 1.85 -26.26
CA ALA A 185 28.19 1.74 -26.96
C ALA A 185 27.27 2.94 -26.72
N GLU A 186 27.36 3.57 -25.53
CA GLU A 186 26.62 4.80 -25.18
C GLU A 186 27.32 6.09 -25.65
N GLY A 187 28.54 6.02 -26.19
CA GLY A 187 29.32 7.18 -26.61
C GLY A 187 29.81 8.06 -25.44
N LEU A 188 29.96 7.48 -24.24
CA LEU A 188 30.35 8.19 -23.02
C LEU A 188 31.85 8.03 -22.72
N ASP A 189 32.68 8.68 -23.53
CA ASP A 189 34.16 8.56 -23.46
C ASP A 189 34.75 8.83 -22.07
N ALA A 190 34.20 9.81 -21.33
CA ALA A 190 34.68 10.13 -19.98
C ALA A 190 34.41 8.99 -18.97
N HIS A 191 33.27 8.30 -19.07
CA HIS A 191 32.94 7.14 -18.23
C HIS A 191 33.89 5.96 -18.53
N LYS A 192 34.10 5.68 -19.83
CA LYS A 192 35.10 4.71 -20.30
C LYS A 192 36.50 5.06 -19.78
N ARG A 193 36.89 6.34 -19.85
CA ARG A 193 38.22 6.80 -19.41
C ARG A 193 38.41 6.66 -17.90
N ALA A 194 37.37 6.88 -17.10
CA ALA A 194 37.41 6.71 -15.65
C ALA A 194 37.82 5.27 -15.24
N VAL A 195 37.40 4.26 -15.99
CA VAL A 195 37.80 2.86 -15.78
C VAL A 195 39.19 2.58 -16.35
N THR A 196 39.40 2.91 -17.63
CA THR A 196 40.65 2.53 -18.33
C THR A 196 41.91 3.12 -17.69
N ILE A 197 41.90 4.37 -17.19
CA ILE A 197 43.05 4.95 -16.47
C ILE A 197 43.43 4.11 -15.24
N ARG A 198 42.45 3.57 -14.51
CA ARG A 198 42.71 2.76 -13.31
C ARG A 198 43.30 1.42 -13.69
N ILE A 199 42.78 0.77 -14.73
CA ILE A 199 43.33 -0.48 -15.28
C ILE A 199 44.76 -0.29 -15.79
N GLU A 200 45.02 0.80 -16.54
CA GLU A 200 46.36 1.17 -17.01
C GLU A 200 47.35 1.34 -15.84
N LYS A 201 46.92 1.97 -14.73
CA LYS A 201 47.76 2.14 -13.54
C LYS A 201 47.99 0.82 -12.81
N LEU A 202 46.97 -0.02 -12.64
CA LEU A 202 47.10 -1.33 -11.99
C LEU A 202 48.10 -2.21 -12.75
N ALA A 203 48.00 -2.28 -14.07
CA ALA A 203 48.94 -3.03 -14.89
C ALA A 203 50.39 -2.56 -14.70
N LYS A 204 50.62 -1.24 -14.56
CA LYS A 204 51.96 -0.69 -14.31
C LYS A 204 52.52 -1.07 -12.93
N ILE A 205 51.67 -1.06 -11.89
CA ILE A 205 52.06 -1.46 -10.54
C ILE A 205 52.43 -2.94 -10.50
N GLU A 206 51.67 -3.78 -11.18
CA GLU A 206 51.97 -5.23 -11.25
C GLU A 206 53.29 -5.51 -11.95
N ILE A 207 53.60 -4.77 -13.01
CA ILE A 207 54.87 -4.88 -13.73
C ILE A 207 56.05 -4.43 -12.83
N SER A 208 55.90 -3.35 -12.06
CA SER A 208 56.96 -2.90 -11.14
C SER A 208 57.18 -3.88 -9.99
N ASP A 209 56.12 -4.42 -9.41
CA ASP A 209 56.20 -5.38 -8.31
C ASP A 209 56.84 -6.70 -8.75
N GLN A 210 56.62 -7.11 -10.01
CA GLN A 210 57.29 -8.28 -10.59
C GLN A 210 58.78 -8.02 -10.84
N ALA A 211 59.14 -6.82 -11.30
CA ALA A 211 60.54 -6.44 -11.52
C ALA A 211 61.35 -6.33 -10.22
N GLU A 212 60.75 -5.85 -9.12
CA GLU A 212 61.41 -5.76 -7.80
C GLU A 212 61.57 -7.13 -7.12
N LYS A 213 60.72 -8.11 -7.43
CA LYS A 213 60.77 -9.46 -6.85
C LYS A 213 61.74 -10.41 -7.55
N GLY A 214 62.46 -9.97 -8.57
CA GLY A 214 63.59 -10.71 -9.15
C GLY A 214 63.22 -12.08 -9.74
N VAL A 215 62.24 -12.10 -10.66
CA VAL A 215 62.12 -13.15 -11.68
C VAL A 215 62.60 -12.58 -13.01
#